data_AF-A0A3M2SS45-F1
#
_entry.id   AF-A0A3M2SS45-F1
#
_cell.length_a   1.000
_cell.length_b   1.000
_cell.length_c   1.000
_cell.angle_alpha   90.00
_cell.angle_beta   90.00
_cell.angle_gamma   90.00
#
_symmetry.space_group_name_H-M   'P 1'
#
loop_
_entity.id
_entity.type
_entity.pdbx_description
1 polymer ?
#
loop_
_entity_poly.entity_id
_entity_poly.type
_entity_poly.pdbx_seq_one_letter_code
_entity_poly.pdbx_strand_id
1 'polypeptide(L)'
;LGGIKEAIARIEGEGVFARLKYESGVHRVQRIPSTESGGRIHTSAATVAVLPEAAEDVEIDIPATDIRIDTMRASGAGGQHVNTTDSA
;
A
#
# COMPACT_ATOMS: atom_id res chain seq x y z
N LEU A 1 -15.92 13.57 -22.36
CA LEU A 1 -14.81 13.22 -21.45
C LEU A 1 -15.06 11.83 -20.91
N GLY A 2 -14.08 10.95 -20.96
CA GLY A 2 -14.20 9.58 -20.44
C GLY A 2 -12.81 9.04 -20.18
N GLY A 3 -12.65 8.32 -19.08
CA GLY A 3 -11.36 7.80 -18.63
C GLY A 3 -11.40 7.49 -17.14
N ILE A 4 -10.56 6.57 -16.73
CA ILE A 4 -10.38 6.19 -15.33
C ILE A 4 -9.09 6.85 -14.86
N LYS A 5 -9.13 7.56 -13.73
CA LYS A 5 -7.93 8.15 -13.13
C LYS A 5 -7.00 7.06 -12.58
N GLU A 6 -7.58 6.02 -11.98
CA GLU A 6 -6.90 4.90 -11.32
C GLU A 6 -7.82 3.68 -11.26
N ALA A 7 -7.24 2.48 -11.39
CA ALA A 7 -7.94 1.21 -11.18
C ALA A 7 -7.04 0.26 -10.38
N ILE A 8 -7.63 -0.41 -9.38
CA ILE A 8 -6.98 -1.44 -8.58
C ILE A 8 -7.82 -2.70 -8.71
N ALA A 9 -7.17 -3.84 -8.98
CA ALA A 9 -7.83 -5.13 -9.12
C ALA A 9 -7.01 -6.22 -8.45
N ARG A 10 -7.70 -7.16 -7.80
CA ARG A 10 -7.12 -8.42 -7.31
C ARG A 10 -7.33 -9.49 -8.38
N ILE A 11 -6.29 -10.25 -8.69
CA ILE A 11 -6.34 -11.35 -9.66
C ILE A 11 -5.87 -12.61 -8.95
N GLU A 12 -6.75 -13.60 -8.87
CA GLU A 12 -6.52 -14.85 -8.17
C GLU A 12 -6.32 -16.01 -9.16
N GLY A 13 -5.45 -16.94 -8.82
CA GLY A 13 -5.17 -18.12 -9.62
C GLY A 13 -3.71 -18.58 -9.55
N GLU A 14 -3.44 -19.76 -10.10
CA GLU A 14 -2.09 -20.33 -10.09
C GLU A 14 -1.14 -19.57 -11.03
N GLY A 15 0.01 -19.16 -10.49
CA GLY A 15 1.08 -18.52 -11.29
C GLY A 15 0.73 -17.14 -11.85
N VAL A 16 -0.31 -16.45 -11.35
CA VAL A 16 -0.75 -15.14 -11.83
C VAL A 16 0.39 -14.12 -11.84
N PHE A 17 1.11 -13.99 -10.72
CA PHE A 17 2.24 -13.06 -10.63
C PHE A 17 3.35 -13.41 -11.64
N ALA A 18 3.65 -14.70 -11.84
CA ALA A 18 4.67 -15.13 -12.78
C ALA A 18 4.35 -14.72 -14.23
N ARG A 19 3.06 -14.68 -14.59
CA ARG A 19 2.58 -14.25 -15.92
C ARG A 19 2.54 -12.73 -16.06
N LEU A 20 2.06 -12.02 -15.03
CA LEU A 20 1.80 -10.58 -15.11
C LEU A 20 2.99 -9.70 -14.72
N LYS A 21 4.03 -10.23 -14.06
CA LYS A 21 5.19 -9.43 -13.63
C LYS A 21 5.86 -8.63 -14.76
N TYR A 22 5.76 -9.12 -16.00
CA TYR A 22 6.33 -8.46 -17.19
C TYR A 22 5.46 -7.32 -17.74
N GLU A 23 4.22 -7.21 -17.29
CA GLU A 23 3.31 -6.11 -17.68
C GLU A 23 3.53 -4.85 -16.84
N SER A 24 4.33 -4.95 -15.77
CA SER A 24 4.71 -3.81 -14.94
C SER A 24 5.56 -2.83 -15.75
N GLY A 25 5.17 -1.55 -15.74
CA GLY A 25 5.87 -0.50 -16.49
C GLY A 25 4.95 0.53 -17.12
N VAL A 26 5.52 1.37 -17.99
CA VAL A 26 4.79 2.43 -18.69
C VAL A 26 4.34 1.94 -20.06
N HIS A 27 3.03 1.93 -20.27
CA HIS A 27 2.38 1.58 -21.53
C HIS A 27 2.02 2.87 -22.28
N ARG A 28 2.40 2.95 -23.56
CA ARG A 28 2.21 4.14 -24.40
C ARG A 28 1.23 3.88 -25.54
N VAL A 29 0.28 4.78 -25.71
CA VAL A 29 -0.70 4.75 -26.81
C VAL A 29 -0.53 6.01 -27.65
N GLN A 30 -0.44 5.85 -28.97
CA GLN A 30 -0.45 6.94 -29.94
C GLN A 30 -1.68 6.80 -30.83
N ARG A 31 -2.55 7.82 -30.86
CA ARG A 31 -3.81 7.79 -31.63
C ARG A 31 -4.31 9.19 -31.92
N ILE A 32 -5.25 9.30 -32.85
CA ILE A 32 -6.07 10.50 -33.01
C ILE A 32 -7.27 10.38 -32.04
N PRO A 33 -7.42 11.28 -31.05
CA PRO A 33 -8.55 11.22 -30.12
C PRO A 33 -9.88 11.47 -30.85
N SER A 34 -10.96 10.83 -30.40
CA SER A 34 -12.31 11.13 -30.91
C SER A 34 -12.77 12.56 -30.62
N THR A 35 -12.16 13.22 -29.63
CA THR A 35 -12.41 14.63 -29.29
C THR A 35 -11.59 15.61 -30.11
N GLU A 36 -10.70 15.13 -30.98
CA GLU A 36 -9.75 15.96 -31.72
C GLU A 36 -10.28 16.27 -33.12
N SER A 37 -10.50 17.55 -33.42
CA SER A 37 -11.09 17.97 -34.71
C SER A 37 -10.05 18.12 -35.83
N GLY A 38 -8.77 18.26 -35.49
CA GLY A 38 -7.69 18.55 -36.46
C GLY A 38 -6.89 17.34 -36.93
N GLY A 39 -7.28 16.11 -36.56
CA GLY A 39 -6.57 14.89 -36.97
C GLY A 39 -5.16 14.74 -36.37
N ARG A 40 -4.81 15.51 -35.34
CA ARG A 40 -3.49 15.44 -34.69
C ARG A 40 -3.36 14.15 -33.88
N ILE A 41 -2.17 13.55 -33.95
CA ILE A 41 -1.83 12.38 -33.14
C ILE A 41 -1.46 12.84 -31.73
N HIS A 42 -2.16 12.30 -30.74
CA HIS A 42 -1.84 12.48 -29.34
C HIS A 42 -1.13 11.23 -28.82
N THR A 43 -0.15 11.45 -27.94
CA THR A 43 0.51 10.38 -27.20
C THR A 43 0.00 10.40 -25.77
N SER A 44 -0.47 9.25 -25.27
CA SER A 44 -0.86 9.04 -23.88
C SER A 44 -0.01 7.93 -23.28
N ALA A 45 0.18 7.97 -21.96
CA ALA A 45 0.90 6.94 -21.23
C ALA A 45 0.12 6.56 -19.96
N ALA A 46 0.22 5.29 -19.56
CA ALA A 46 -0.32 4.76 -18.32
C ALA A 46 0.72 3.86 -17.65
N THR A 47 0.87 3.97 -16.34
CA THR A 47 1.77 3.11 -15.56
C THR A 47 0.98 1.95 -14.97
N VAL A 48 1.52 0.74 -15.10
CA VAL A 48 0.99 -0.49 -14.51
C VAL A 48 1.96 -0.96 -13.43
N ALA A 49 1.44 -1.26 -12.25
CA ALA A 49 2.19 -1.90 -11.17
C ALA A 49 1.57 -3.26 -10.87
N VAL A 50 2.40 -4.31 -10.87
CA VAL A 50 1.99 -5.68 -10.54
C VAL A 50 2.72 -6.09 -9.28
N LEU A 51 1.97 -6.31 -8.20
CA LEU A 51 2.48 -6.71 -6.91
C LEU A 51 2.00 -8.13 -6.60
N PRO A 52 2.86 -9.02 -6.07
CA PRO A 52 2.39 -10.29 -5.55
C PRO A 52 1.53 -10.01 -4.31
N GLU A 53 0.50 -10.81 -4.11
CA GLU A 53 -0.20 -10.81 -2.83
C GLU A 53 0.79 -11.35 -1.77
N ALA A 54 1.00 -10.58 -0.70
CA ALA A 54 1.82 -11.04 0.40
C ALA A 54 1.12 -12.24 1.05
N ALA A 55 1.88 -13.28 1.39
CA ALA A 55 1.35 -14.29 2.30
C ALA A 55 0.96 -13.58 3.59
N GLU A 56 -0.33 -13.61 3.92
CA GLU A 56 -0.82 -13.27 5.26
C GLU A 56 -0.24 -14.32 6.19
N ASP A 57 0.99 -14.10 6.68
CA ASP A 57 1.61 -14.72 7.86
C ASP A 57 3.05 -14.21 7.95
N VAL A 58 3.20 -12.92 8.23
CA VAL A 58 4.42 -12.48 8.92
C VAL A 58 4.08 -12.51 10.41
N GLU A 59 4.14 -13.71 10.98
CA GLU A 59 4.17 -13.90 12.44
C GLU A 59 5.48 -13.27 12.92
N ILE A 60 5.45 -11.96 13.23
CA ILE A 60 6.59 -11.28 13.84
C ILE A 60 6.59 -11.71 15.31
N ASP A 61 7.25 -12.83 15.60
CA ASP A 61 7.58 -13.22 16.96
C ASP A 61 8.66 -12.25 17.46
N ILE A 62 8.26 -11.30 18.32
CA ILE A 62 9.21 -10.38 18.96
C ILE A 62 9.65 -11.06 20.26
N PRO A 63 10.89 -11.59 20.32
CA PRO A 63 11.37 -12.24 21.53
C PRO A 63 11.40 -11.21 22.67
N ALA A 64 10.93 -11.62 23.85
CA ALA A 64 10.84 -10.74 25.03
C ALA A 64 12.20 -10.14 25.45
N THR A 65 13.32 -10.71 25.00
CA THR A 65 14.68 -10.17 25.21
C THR A 65 14.95 -8.88 24.45
N ASP A 66 14.24 -8.66 23.35
CA ASP A 66 14.37 -7.46 22.50
C ASP A 66 13.35 -6.38 22.89
N ILE A 67 12.45 -6.69 23.83
CA ILE A 67 11.45 -5.76 24.36
C ILE A 67 11.96 -5.22 25.69
N ARG A 68 12.29 -3.92 25.73
CA ARG A 68 12.47 -3.22 27.00
C ARG A 68 11.14 -2.62 27.44
N ILE A 69 10.53 -3.23 28.45
CA ILE A 69 9.28 -2.73 29.05
C ILE A 69 9.66 -1.81 30.22
N ASP A 70 9.52 -0.50 30.00
CA ASP A 70 9.70 0.50 31.04
C ASP A 70 8.31 0.92 31.57
N THR A 71 7.95 0.45 32.77
CA THR A 71 6.73 0.87 33.46
C THR A 71 6.97 2.23 34.12
N MET A 72 6.18 3.25 33.75
CA MET A 72 6.34 4.62 34.23
C MET A 72 5.11 5.05 35.03
N ARG A 73 5.32 5.89 36.04
CA ARG A 73 4.21 6.50 36.79
C ARG A 73 3.63 7.67 36.00
N ALA A 74 2.29 7.72 35.91
CA ALA A 74 1.59 8.83 35.27
C ALA A 74 1.95 10.17 35.95
N SER A 75 2.43 11.14 35.17
CA SER A 75 2.82 12.49 35.62
C SER A 75 1.64 13.43 35.88
N GLY A 76 0.47 12.87 36.24
CA GLY A 76 -0.73 13.61 36.60
C GLY A 76 -0.67 14.18 38.02
N ALA A 77 -1.45 15.23 38.28
CA ALA A 77 -1.47 15.95 39.56
C ALA A 77 -1.96 15.05 40.73
N GLY A 78 -0.98 14.45 41.42
CA GLY A 78 -0.92 14.14 42.86
C GLY A 78 -2.18 13.69 43.59
N GLY A 79 -2.26 12.38 43.87
CA GLY A 79 -3.11 11.80 44.91
C GLY A 79 -2.52 10.46 45.41
N GLN A 80 -2.99 9.94 46.55
CA GLN A 80 -2.50 8.67 47.12
C GLN A 80 -2.61 7.49 46.12
N HIS A 81 -3.53 7.58 45.15
CA HIS A 81 -3.72 6.60 44.09
C HIS A 81 -2.67 6.65 42.97
N VAL A 82 -1.94 7.77 42.83
CA VAL A 82 -0.87 7.98 41.83
C VAL A 82 0.47 7.41 42.31
N ASN A 83 0.65 7.25 43.63
CA ASN A 83 1.91 6.82 44.23
C ASN A 83 1.97 5.31 44.58
N THR A 84 0.86 4.59 44.44
CA THR A 84 0.75 3.18 44.91
C THR A 84 0.48 2.17 43.80
N THR A 85 0.03 2.60 42.61
CA THR A 85 -0.30 1.68 41.50
C THR A 85 0.49 2.02 40.24
N ASP A 86 1.40 1.13 39.85
CA ASP A 86 2.11 1.21 38.57
C ASP A 86 1.14 0.77 37.45
N SER A 87 0.63 1.75 36.70
CA SER A 87 -0.53 1.57 35.81
C SER A 87 -0.23 1.79 34.32
N ALA A 88 1.03 2.05 33.94
CA ALA A 88 1.44 2.31 32.56
C ALA A 88 2.83 1.73 32.27
#